data_AF-A0AAW9BLX7-F1
#
_entry.id   AF-A0AAW9BLX7-F1
#
_cell.length_a   1.000
_cell.length_b   1.000
_cell.length_c   1.000
_cell.angle_alpha   90.00
_cell.angle_beta   90.00
_cell.angle_gamma   90.00
#
_symmetry.space_group_name_H-M   'P 1'
#
loop_
_entity.id
_entity.type
_entity.pdbx_description
1 polymer ?
#
loop_
_entity_poly.entity_id
_entity_poly.type
_entity_poly.pdbx_seq_one_letter_code
_entity_poly.pdbx_strand_id
1 'polypeptide(L)'
;MKHIAFITLSLMLSACSSSDRGDEYDYIDTPIADQWADHIDDDSDGVINERDLCPGTPLGAEIDNDGCGSYVDSSQEMQIRVLFANDSDVINPIFTQQILELSDFLKEYPNTSIEIQGYASRTGTAEHNLDLSKRRAENVRKELMKNGISGDRVTIVGYGDTVLATQGTDQVSHALNRRVTATVIGHKGEVKKEWTVFTTLPKS
;
A
#
# COMPACT_ATOMS: atom_id res chain seq x y z
N MET A 1 -73.37 46.50 -97.67
CA MET A 1 -73.01 47.81 -97.10
C MET A 1 -72.83 47.66 -95.60
N LYS A 2 -71.73 48.23 -95.09
CA LYS A 2 -71.37 48.50 -93.68
C LYS A 2 -70.74 47.35 -92.86
N HIS A 3 -69.42 47.45 -92.82
CA HIS A 3 -68.45 46.88 -91.90
C HIS A 3 -68.73 47.24 -90.44
N ILE A 4 -68.46 46.31 -89.52
CA ILE A 4 -67.96 46.64 -88.16
C ILE A 4 -66.93 45.57 -87.79
N ALA A 5 -65.65 45.95 -87.84
CA ALA A 5 -64.53 45.15 -87.36
C ALA A 5 -64.28 45.48 -85.89
N PHE A 6 -64.39 44.51 -85.00
CA PHE A 6 -63.96 44.63 -83.61
C PHE A 6 -62.48 44.23 -83.52
N ILE A 7 -61.61 45.22 -83.35
CA ILE A 7 -60.18 45.03 -83.06
C ILE A 7 -60.06 44.89 -81.54
N THR A 8 -59.86 43.66 -81.07
CA THR A 8 -59.50 43.38 -79.68
C THR A 8 -58.00 43.59 -79.50
N LEU A 9 -57.63 44.64 -78.78
CA LEU A 9 -56.27 44.98 -78.40
C LEU A 9 -55.81 44.05 -77.25
N SER A 10 -55.08 42.99 -77.56
CA SER A 10 -54.44 42.12 -76.56
C SER A 10 -53.25 42.84 -75.92
N LEU A 11 -53.43 43.27 -74.67
CA LEU A 11 -52.37 43.81 -73.83
C LEU A 11 -51.49 42.64 -73.32
N MET A 12 -50.31 42.47 -73.92
CA MET A 12 -49.32 41.48 -73.45
C MET A 12 -48.62 42.02 -72.21
N LEU A 13 -49.08 41.62 -71.02
CA LEU A 13 -48.29 41.76 -69.80
C LEU A 13 -47.09 40.80 -69.88
N SER A 14 -45.90 41.32 -70.14
CA SER A 14 -44.66 40.60 -69.87
C SER A 14 -44.55 40.39 -68.37
N ALA A 15 -44.79 39.17 -67.91
CA ALA A 15 -44.43 38.76 -66.57
C ALA A 15 -42.90 38.62 -66.49
N CYS A 16 -42.25 39.48 -65.70
CA CYS A 16 -40.87 39.23 -65.29
C CYS A 16 -40.86 38.00 -64.38
N SER A 17 -40.44 36.84 -64.89
CA SER A 17 -40.15 35.68 -64.06
C SER A 17 -38.77 35.89 -63.43
N SER A 18 -38.75 36.28 -62.16
CA SER A 18 -37.54 36.21 -61.35
C SER A 18 -37.26 34.74 -61.06
N SER A 19 -36.35 34.13 -61.82
CA SER A 19 -35.79 32.82 -61.49
C SER A 19 -34.93 32.97 -60.24
N ASP A 20 -35.52 32.68 -59.09
CA ASP A 20 -34.84 32.57 -57.80
C ASP A 20 -33.95 31.32 -57.88
N ARG A 21 -32.67 31.52 -58.22
CA ARG A 21 -31.66 30.47 -58.03
C ARG A 21 -31.27 30.51 -56.57
N GLY A 22 -32.11 29.89 -55.73
CA GLY A 22 -31.66 29.45 -54.42
C GLY A 22 -30.63 28.35 -54.64
N ASP A 23 -29.42 28.52 -54.10
CA ASP A 23 -28.46 27.42 -54.02
C ASP A 23 -29.05 26.38 -53.05
N GLU A 24 -29.76 25.40 -53.60
CA GLU A 24 -30.28 24.24 -52.86
C GLU A 24 -29.12 23.27 -52.68
N TYR A 25 -28.53 23.26 -51.49
CA TYR A 25 -27.52 22.30 -51.11
C TYR A 25 -28.21 21.04 -50.58
N ASP A 26 -27.92 19.88 -51.17
CA ASP A 26 -28.36 18.60 -50.65
C ASP A 26 -27.83 18.42 -49.22
N TYR A 27 -28.72 18.19 -48.26
CA TYR A 27 -28.33 17.91 -46.89
C TYR A 27 -27.57 16.59 -46.85
N ILE A 28 -26.28 16.67 -46.51
CA ILE A 28 -25.47 15.50 -46.24
C ILE A 28 -25.70 15.14 -44.77
N ASP A 29 -26.28 13.96 -44.53
CA ASP A 29 -26.43 13.43 -43.18
C ASP A 29 -25.06 13.39 -42.49
N THR A 30 -25.03 13.81 -41.23
CA THR A 30 -23.82 13.72 -40.41
C THR A 30 -23.35 12.26 -40.40
N PRO A 31 -22.09 11.97 -40.79
CA PRO A 31 -21.58 10.61 -40.79
C PRO A 31 -21.67 10.04 -39.38
N ILE A 32 -22.15 8.80 -39.28
CA ILE A 32 -22.17 8.07 -38.01
C ILE A 32 -20.72 7.81 -37.61
N ALA A 33 -20.28 8.42 -36.52
CA ALA A 33 -18.96 8.14 -35.95
C ALA A 33 -18.98 6.72 -35.35
N ASP A 34 -18.07 5.87 -35.82
CA ASP A 34 -17.81 4.57 -35.21
C ASP A 34 -16.77 4.76 -34.10
N GLN A 35 -17.22 4.71 -32.85
CA GLN A 35 -16.36 4.90 -31.68
C GLN A 35 -15.76 3.55 -31.28
N TRP A 36 -14.55 3.28 -31.76
CA TRP A 36 -13.83 2.02 -31.54
C TRP A 36 -13.03 1.99 -30.23
N ALA A 37 -12.75 3.16 -29.64
CA ALA A 37 -11.90 3.28 -28.46
C ALA A 37 -12.70 3.03 -27.18
N ASP A 38 -12.07 2.33 -26.23
CA ASP A 38 -12.68 2.03 -24.94
C ASP A 38 -12.57 3.23 -23.99
N HIS A 39 -13.64 4.01 -23.92
CA HIS A 39 -13.73 5.20 -23.06
C HIS A 39 -14.34 4.91 -21.69
N ILE A 40 -14.54 3.63 -21.34
CA ILE A 40 -14.94 3.23 -19.99
C ILE A 40 -13.74 3.44 -19.06
N ASP A 41 -14.02 3.75 -17.80
CA ASP A 41 -13.05 3.84 -16.72
C ASP A 41 -13.52 2.83 -15.66
N ASP A 42 -12.98 1.61 -15.75
CA ASP A 42 -13.48 0.46 -14.97
C ASP A 42 -13.11 0.54 -13.48
N ASP A 43 -11.99 1.19 -13.14
CA ASP A 43 -11.54 1.34 -11.75
C ASP A 43 -11.84 2.74 -11.15
N SER A 44 -12.36 3.64 -11.97
CA SER A 44 -12.82 4.98 -11.60
C SER A 44 -11.72 5.85 -11.00
N ASP A 45 -10.49 5.71 -11.51
CA ASP A 45 -9.34 6.48 -11.08
C ASP A 45 -9.17 7.80 -11.86
N GLY A 46 -9.94 7.99 -12.93
CA GLY A 46 -9.92 9.18 -13.78
C GLY A 46 -9.21 9.00 -15.13
N VAL A 47 -8.66 7.82 -15.41
CA VAL A 47 -8.04 7.47 -16.70
C VAL A 47 -8.88 6.39 -17.40
N ILE A 48 -9.34 6.68 -18.62
CA ILE A 48 -10.09 5.72 -19.42
C ILE A 48 -9.23 4.49 -19.76
N ASN A 49 -9.85 3.32 -19.86
CA ASN A 49 -9.24 2.03 -20.18
C ASN A 49 -8.27 2.08 -21.38
N GLU A 50 -8.61 2.81 -22.46
CA GLU A 50 -7.73 2.97 -23.64
C GLU A 50 -6.38 3.63 -23.32
N ARG A 51 -6.30 4.44 -22.25
CA ARG A 51 -5.07 5.15 -21.82
C ARG A 51 -4.50 4.66 -20.49
N ASP A 52 -5.19 3.77 -19.81
CA ASP A 52 -4.80 3.30 -18.48
C ASP A 52 -3.76 2.17 -18.60
N LEU A 53 -2.57 2.41 -18.07
CA LEU A 53 -1.49 1.42 -18.01
C LEU A 53 -1.57 0.55 -16.75
N CYS A 54 -2.37 0.95 -15.76
CA CYS A 54 -2.45 0.37 -14.43
C CYS A 54 -3.89 0.02 -14.04
N PRO A 55 -4.54 -0.93 -14.74
CA PRO A 55 -5.93 -1.29 -14.47
C PRO A 55 -6.10 -1.86 -13.06
N GLY A 56 -7.05 -1.29 -12.31
CA GLY A 56 -7.36 -1.67 -10.94
C GLY A 56 -6.61 -0.85 -9.90
N THR A 57 -6.27 0.40 -10.21
CA THR A 57 -5.65 1.31 -9.28
C THR A 57 -6.53 1.48 -8.02
N PRO A 58 -5.95 1.36 -6.80
CA PRO A 58 -6.74 1.44 -5.58
C PRO A 58 -7.45 2.79 -5.43
N LEU A 59 -8.78 2.78 -5.31
CA LEU A 59 -9.62 3.98 -5.22
C LEU A 59 -9.04 5.06 -4.27
N GLY A 60 -8.92 6.28 -4.79
CA GLY A 60 -8.35 7.43 -4.09
C GLY A 60 -6.82 7.43 -4.02
N ALA A 61 -6.13 6.62 -4.83
CA ALA A 61 -4.70 6.75 -5.06
C ALA A 61 -4.38 8.09 -5.73
N GLU A 62 -3.24 8.66 -5.39
CA GLU A 62 -2.61 9.68 -6.22
C GLU A 62 -1.99 8.97 -7.43
N ILE A 63 -2.57 9.24 -8.60
CA ILE A 63 -2.14 8.68 -9.89
C ILE A 63 -1.37 9.71 -10.73
N ASP A 64 -0.56 9.22 -11.66
CA ASP A 64 -0.03 10.02 -12.75
C ASP A 64 -0.97 10.04 -13.98
N ASN A 65 -0.50 10.53 -15.12
CA ASN A 65 -1.31 10.62 -16.34
C ASN A 65 -1.59 9.26 -17.00
N ASP A 66 -0.90 8.21 -16.56
CA ASP A 66 -0.99 6.86 -17.11
C ASP A 66 -1.89 5.95 -16.24
N GLY A 67 -2.55 6.50 -15.22
CA GLY A 67 -3.41 5.75 -14.28
C GLY A 67 -2.61 5.08 -13.16
N CYS A 68 -1.29 5.30 -13.08
CA CYS A 68 -0.44 4.54 -12.16
C CYS A 68 -0.26 5.24 -10.80
N GLY A 69 -0.64 4.54 -9.74
CA GLY A 69 -0.54 5.04 -8.36
C GLY A 69 0.89 5.14 -7.83
N SER A 70 1.16 6.17 -7.03
CA SER A 70 2.40 6.32 -6.26
C SER A 70 2.34 5.60 -4.90
N TYR A 71 3.49 5.15 -4.39
CA TYR A 71 3.61 4.50 -3.08
C TYR A 71 4.48 5.32 -2.13
N VAL A 72 4.12 5.33 -0.85
CA VAL A 72 4.92 5.84 0.26
C VAL A 72 5.48 4.66 1.02
N ASP A 73 6.81 4.62 1.19
CA ASP A 73 7.44 3.66 2.08
C ASP A 73 7.12 4.03 3.53
N SER A 74 6.25 3.24 4.17
CA SER A 74 6.06 3.29 5.62
C SER A 74 6.99 2.27 6.28
N SER A 75 7.68 2.70 7.33
CA SER A 75 8.49 1.82 8.17
C SER A 75 8.04 1.92 9.62
N GLN A 76 7.88 0.78 10.28
CA GLN A 76 7.60 0.71 11.70
C GLN A 76 8.68 -0.10 12.40
N GLU A 77 9.10 0.35 13.58
CA GLU A 77 10.07 -0.35 14.42
C GLU A 77 9.37 -0.92 15.66
N MET A 78 9.70 -2.17 16.00
CA MET A 78 9.30 -2.80 17.25
C MET A 78 10.51 -3.40 17.96
N GLN A 79 10.58 -3.23 19.28
CA GLN A 79 11.59 -3.83 20.13
C GLN A 79 10.95 -4.62 21.27
N ILE A 80 11.51 -5.80 21.55
CA ILE A 80 11.13 -6.61 22.72
C ILE A 80 12.29 -6.80 23.69
N ARG A 81 11.96 -6.99 24.96
CA ARG A 81 12.92 -7.34 26.02
C ARG A 81 12.27 -8.29 27.02
N VAL A 82 12.68 -9.55 26.97
CA VAL A 82 12.19 -10.61 27.85
C VAL A 82 13.22 -10.88 28.94
N LEU A 83 12.85 -10.79 30.21
CA LEU A 83 13.74 -11.06 31.35
C LEU A 83 13.55 -12.48 31.87
N PHE A 84 14.64 -13.07 32.40
CA PHE A 84 14.66 -14.45 32.87
C PHE A 84 15.07 -14.56 34.35
N ALA A 85 14.53 -15.59 35.01
CA ALA A 85 14.99 -15.99 36.33
C ALA A 85 16.44 -16.49 36.29
N ASN A 86 17.06 -16.59 37.47
CA ASN A 86 18.40 -17.13 37.56
C ASN A 86 18.45 -18.56 37.03
N ASP A 87 19.47 -18.86 36.23
CA ASP A 87 19.70 -20.17 35.62
C ASP A 87 18.48 -20.81 34.92
N SER A 88 17.60 -19.98 34.37
CA SER A 88 16.37 -20.42 33.71
C SER A 88 16.27 -19.88 32.29
N ASP A 89 15.71 -20.70 31.41
CA ASP A 89 15.28 -20.39 30.05
C ASP A 89 13.75 -20.38 29.90
N VAL A 90 13.01 -20.51 31.00
CA VAL A 90 11.55 -20.46 31.02
C VAL A 90 11.08 -19.02 30.85
N ILE A 91 10.22 -18.79 29.86
CA ILE A 91 9.61 -17.50 29.62
C ILE A 91 8.55 -17.26 30.71
N ASN A 92 8.68 -16.15 31.43
CA ASN A 92 7.65 -15.75 32.39
C ASN A 92 6.37 -15.36 31.64
N PRO A 93 5.17 -15.85 32.03
CA PRO A 93 3.91 -15.54 31.37
C PRO A 93 3.61 -14.05 31.17
N ILE A 94 4.19 -13.16 31.99
CA ILE A 94 4.06 -11.70 31.83
C ILE A 94 4.56 -11.20 30.46
N PHE A 95 5.51 -11.92 29.82
CA PHE A 95 6.06 -11.55 28.51
C PHE A 95 5.29 -12.17 27.34
N THR A 96 4.29 -13.03 27.59
CA THR A 96 3.52 -13.69 26.53
C THR A 96 2.88 -12.68 25.59
N GLN A 97 2.30 -11.61 26.14
CA GLN A 97 1.63 -10.57 25.36
C GLN A 97 2.61 -9.83 24.45
N GLN A 98 3.80 -9.49 24.95
CA GLN A 98 4.83 -8.85 24.14
C GLN A 98 5.33 -9.75 23.00
N ILE A 99 5.45 -11.06 23.22
CA ILE A 99 5.83 -12.03 22.18
C ILE A 99 4.70 -12.19 21.15
N LEU A 100 3.44 -12.13 21.58
CA LEU A 100 2.29 -12.15 20.70
C LEU A 100 2.25 -10.90 19.81
N GLU A 101 2.45 -9.71 20.38
CA GLU A 101 2.53 -8.45 19.62
C GLU A 101 3.65 -8.48 18.57
N LEU A 102 4.80 -9.04 18.91
CA LEU A 102 5.88 -9.25 17.95
C LEU A 102 5.48 -10.24 16.85
N SER A 103 4.74 -11.29 17.20
CA SER A 103 4.23 -12.24 16.20
C SER A 103 3.26 -11.55 15.26
N ASP A 104 2.36 -10.72 15.76
CA ASP A 104 1.39 -10.02 14.92
C ASP A 104 2.05 -8.97 14.03
N PHE A 105 3.07 -8.26 14.55
CA PHE A 105 3.94 -7.41 13.74
C PHE A 105 4.59 -8.20 12.59
N LEU A 106 5.19 -9.36 12.87
CA LEU A 106 5.81 -10.19 11.82
C LEU A 106 4.81 -10.76 10.82
N LYS A 107 3.52 -10.93 11.18
CA LYS A 107 2.47 -11.31 10.24
C LYS A 107 2.07 -10.16 9.33
N GLU A 108 2.04 -8.93 9.86
CA GLU A 108 1.77 -7.72 9.09
C GLU A 108 2.87 -7.45 8.04
N TYR A 109 4.11 -7.77 8.37
CA TYR A 109 5.27 -7.59 7.48
C TYR A 109 5.86 -8.96 7.07
N PRO A 110 5.24 -9.71 6.14
CA PRO A 110 5.63 -11.10 5.83
C PRO A 110 7.04 -11.25 5.24
N ASN A 111 7.60 -10.18 4.64
CA ASN A 111 8.94 -10.17 4.06
C ASN A 111 10.05 -9.85 5.07
N THR A 112 9.69 -9.46 6.30
CA THR A 112 10.68 -9.09 7.33
C THR A 112 11.20 -10.33 8.05
N SER A 113 12.51 -10.41 8.29
CA SER A 113 13.11 -11.43 9.15
C SER A 113 13.62 -10.79 10.45
N ILE A 114 13.78 -11.59 11.49
CA ILE A 114 14.17 -11.11 12.82
C ILE A 114 15.31 -11.95 13.41
N GLU A 115 16.23 -11.28 14.10
CA GLU A 115 17.25 -11.91 14.94
C GLU A 115 16.88 -11.76 16.42
N ILE A 116 16.85 -12.89 17.13
CA ILE A 116 16.62 -12.95 18.57
C ILE A 116 17.95 -13.13 19.29
N GLN A 117 18.27 -12.19 20.17
CA GLN A 117 19.56 -12.12 20.86
C GLN A 117 19.39 -12.50 22.32
N GLY A 118 20.03 -13.58 22.75
CA GLY A 118 20.02 -14.05 24.13
C GLY A 118 21.27 -13.66 24.91
N TYR A 119 21.09 -13.35 26.20
CA TYR A 119 22.15 -12.94 27.12
C TYR A 119 22.04 -13.64 28.47
N ALA A 120 23.16 -13.70 29.19
CA ALA A 120 23.28 -14.21 30.54
C ALA A 120 24.01 -13.20 31.45
N SER A 121 23.87 -13.38 32.76
CA SER A 121 24.65 -12.63 33.74
C SER A 121 26.06 -13.20 33.85
N ARG A 122 27.01 -12.39 34.32
CA ARG A 122 28.43 -12.78 34.53
C ARG A 122 28.67 -13.88 35.57
N THR A 123 27.61 -14.33 36.24
CA THR A 123 27.65 -15.43 37.21
C THR A 123 27.64 -16.76 36.47
N GLY A 124 28.59 -17.65 36.78
CA GLY A 124 28.70 -18.96 36.12
C GLY A 124 29.89 -19.03 35.16
N THR A 125 30.03 -20.15 34.45
CA THR A 125 31.08 -20.32 33.43
C THR A 125 30.63 -19.71 32.11
N ALA A 126 31.57 -19.20 31.31
CA ALA A 126 31.27 -18.61 30.01
C ALA A 126 30.57 -19.61 29.06
N GLU A 127 30.97 -20.89 29.08
CA GLU A 127 30.36 -21.95 28.27
C GLU A 127 28.90 -22.19 28.67
N HIS A 128 28.61 -22.28 29.97
CA HIS A 128 27.25 -22.42 30.48
C HIS A 128 26.39 -21.21 30.13
N ASN A 129 26.93 -20.00 30.30
CA ASN A 129 26.25 -18.75 29.99
C ASN A 129 25.92 -18.65 28.50
N LEU A 130 26.86 -19.04 27.63
CA LEU A 130 26.65 -19.07 26.18
C LEU A 130 25.53 -20.03 25.81
N ASP A 131 25.57 -21.26 26.30
CA ASP A 131 24.54 -22.29 26.05
C ASP A 131 23.16 -21.86 26.59
N LEU A 132 23.09 -21.38 27.82
CA LEU A 132 21.85 -20.88 28.44
C LEU A 132 21.26 -19.70 27.64
N SER A 133 22.10 -18.78 27.17
CA SER A 133 21.65 -17.64 26.36
C SER A 133 21.04 -18.09 25.02
N LYS A 134 21.60 -19.13 24.38
CA LYS A 134 21.05 -19.72 23.15
C LYS A 134 19.70 -20.39 23.40
N ARG A 135 19.57 -21.15 24.49
CA ARG A 135 18.29 -21.79 24.86
C ARG A 135 17.18 -20.77 25.13
N ARG A 136 17.51 -19.65 25.80
CA ARG A 136 16.55 -18.55 25.99
C ARG A 136 16.05 -18.00 24.68
N ALA A 137 16.95 -17.70 23.74
CA ALA A 137 16.57 -17.20 22.41
C ALA A 137 15.74 -18.24 21.63
N GLU A 138 16.11 -19.52 21.71
CA GLU A 138 15.37 -20.62 21.09
C GLU A 138 13.96 -20.78 21.66
N ASN A 139 13.76 -20.61 22.97
CA ASN A 139 12.43 -20.67 23.56
C ASN A 139 11.54 -19.50 23.09
N VAL A 140 12.09 -18.31 22.88
CA VAL A 140 11.34 -17.20 22.28
C VAL A 140 11.01 -17.50 20.81
N ARG A 141 11.96 -18.05 20.05
CA ARG A 141 11.72 -18.51 18.67
C ARG A 141 10.59 -19.54 18.61
N LYS A 142 10.56 -20.52 19.52
CA LYS A 142 9.48 -21.52 19.59
C LYS A 142 8.12 -20.90 19.86
N GLU A 143 8.02 -19.91 20.75
CA GLU A 143 6.75 -19.20 20.98
C GLU A 143 6.31 -18.40 19.75
N LEU A 144 7.23 -17.75 19.02
CA LEU A 144 6.89 -17.11 17.73
C LEU A 144 6.39 -18.12 16.69
N MET A 145 7.04 -19.28 16.59
CA MET A 145 6.62 -20.34 15.66
C MET A 145 5.24 -20.91 16.02
N LYS A 146 4.97 -21.08 17.32
CA LYS A 146 3.66 -21.48 17.84
C LYS A 146 2.57 -20.47 17.49
N ASN A 147 2.93 -19.19 17.40
CA ASN A 147 2.05 -18.10 16.97
C ASN A 147 1.94 -17.97 15.43
N GLY A 148 2.54 -18.88 14.66
CA GLY A 148 2.39 -18.97 13.21
C GLY A 148 3.51 -18.31 12.39
N ILE A 149 4.62 -17.90 13.01
CA ILE A 149 5.78 -17.36 12.28
C ILE A 149 6.62 -18.49 11.71
N SER A 150 6.97 -18.41 10.43
CA SER A 150 7.88 -19.38 9.81
C SER A 150 9.24 -19.38 10.52
N GLY A 151 9.75 -20.56 10.84
CA GLY A 151 11.04 -20.73 11.51
C GLY A 151 12.23 -20.22 10.70
N ASP A 152 12.08 -20.06 9.38
CA ASP A 152 13.12 -19.52 8.47
C ASP A 152 13.26 -18.01 8.59
N ARG A 153 12.24 -17.32 9.10
CA ARG A 153 12.24 -15.86 9.32
C ARG A 153 12.85 -15.46 10.66
N VAL A 154 13.22 -16.44 11.49
CA VAL A 154 13.68 -16.21 12.86
C VAL A 154 15.06 -16.85 13.06
N THR A 155 16.08 -16.00 13.17
CA THR A 155 17.43 -16.42 13.56
C THR A 155 17.65 -16.16 15.04
N ILE A 156 18.55 -16.94 15.66
CA ILE A 156 18.91 -16.76 17.07
C ILE A 156 20.42 -16.60 17.22
N VAL A 157 20.82 -15.74 18.15
CA VAL A 157 22.21 -15.54 18.56
C VAL A 157 22.28 -15.57 20.07
N GLY A 158 23.18 -16.38 20.62
CA GLY A 158 23.49 -16.36 22.06
C GLY A 158 24.81 -15.64 22.30
N TYR A 159 24.79 -14.58 23.09
CA TYR A 159 25.98 -13.80 23.45
C TYR A 159 26.62 -14.27 24.76
N GLY A 160 25.93 -15.11 25.53
CA GLY A 160 26.33 -15.44 26.90
C GLY A 160 26.43 -14.18 27.76
N ASP A 161 27.53 -14.05 28.49
CA ASP A 161 27.83 -12.93 29.38
C ASP A 161 28.83 -11.92 28.79
N THR A 162 29.09 -11.99 27.47
CA THR A 162 30.03 -11.10 26.79
C THR A 162 29.48 -9.68 26.58
N VAL A 163 28.15 -9.53 26.55
CA VAL A 163 27.46 -8.24 26.35
C VAL A 163 26.45 -7.99 27.47
N LEU A 164 26.88 -7.23 28.47
CA LEU A 164 26.07 -6.88 29.64
C LEU A 164 25.30 -5.57 29.40
N ALA A 165 24.02 -5.53 29.77
CA ALA A 165 23.22 -4.32 29.84
C ALA A 165 23.69 -3.41 31.00
N THR A 166 24.12 -4.02 32.12
CA THR A 166 24.68 -3.28 33.26
C THR A 166 25.93 -3.97 33.80
N GLN A 167 26.88 -3.19 34.30
CA GLN A 167 28.17 -3.69 34.80
C GLN A 167 28.15 -4.03 36.30
N GLY A 168 27.06 -3.70 37.01
CA GLY A 168 26.94 -3.95 38.44
C GLY A 168 26.96 -5.44 38.79
N THR A 169 27.33 -5.74 40.04
CA THR A 169 27.47 -7.10 40.58
C THR A 169 26.40 -7.44 41.60
N ASP A 170 25.37 -6.60 41.73
CA ASP A 170 24.22 -6.83 42.59
C ASP A 170 23.13 -7.67 41.88
N GLN A 171 22.16 -8.15 42.64
CA GLN A 171 21.09 -9.03 42.12
C GLN A 171 20.23 -8.34 41.04
N VAL A 172 20.03 -7.03 41.12
CA VAL A 172 19.26 -6.26 40.13
C VAL A 172 20.03 -6.20 38.82
N SER A 173 21.33 -5.89 38.87
CA SER A 173 22.19 -5.91 37.70
C SER A 173 22.24 -7.28 37.02
N HIS A 174 22.35 -8.36 37.80
CA HIS A 174 22.26 -9.71 37.24
C HIS A 174 20.89 -9.99 36.59
N ALA A 175 19.79 -9.51 37.18
CA ALA A 175 18.46 -9.67 36.60
C ALA A 175 18.29 -8.95 35.26
N LEU A 176 18.81 -7.74 35.13
CA LEU A 176 18.76 -6.98 33.88
C LEU A 176 19.62 -7.62 32.77
N ASN A 177 20.70 -8.30 33.14
CA ASN A 177 21.58 -8.99 32.19
C ASN A 177 20.99 -10.31 31.67
N ARG A 178 20.17 -11.01 32.46
CA ARG A 178 19.46 -12.23 32.02
C ARG A 178 18.27 -11.86 31.16
N ARG A 179 18.52 -11.62 29.87
CA ARG A 179 17.50 -11.14 28.94
C ARG A 179 17.58 -11.80 27.56
N VAL A 180 16.50 -11.68 26.83
CA VAL A 180 16.45 -11.80 25.37
C VAL A 180 15.95 -10.47 24.81
N THR A 181 16.56 -9.99 23.74
CA THR A 181 16.10 -8.81 23.00
C THR A 181 15.98 -9.12 21.52
N ALA A 182 15.07 -8.44 20.86
CA ALA A 182 15.00 -8.40 19.41
C ALA A 182 14.48 -7.02 19.00
N THR A 183 15.01 -6.50 17.90
CA THR A 183 14.53 -5.29 17.24
C THR A 183 14.21 -5.65 15.81
N VAL A 184 13.07 -5.19 15.31
CA VAL A 184 12.60 -5.49 13.96
C VAL A 184 12.05 -4.23 13.31
N ILE A 185 12.35 -4.05 12.02
CA ILE A 185 11.82 -2.97 11.20
C ILE A 185 11.00 -3.59 10.08
N GLY A 186 9.72 -3.27 10.05
CA GLY A 186 8.78 -3.65 9.00
C GLY A 186 8.74 -2.55 7.95
N HIS A 187 8.84 -2.92 6.67
CA HIS A 187 8.66 -2.00 5.54
C HIS A 187 7.41 -2.38 4.77
N LYS A 188 6.56 -1.39 4.45
CA LYS A 188 5.36 -1.58 3.65
C LYS A 188 5.19 -0.38 2.72
N GLY A 189 5.00 -0.66 1.44
CA GLY A 189 4.54 0.37 0.50
C GLY A 189 3.06 0.61 0.73
N GLU A 190 2.70 1.81 1.18
CA GLU A 190 1.30 2.24 1.26
C GLU A 190 0.98 3.09 0.04
N VAL A 191 -0.19 2.89 -0.56
CA VAL A 191 -0.64 3.72 -1.69
C VAL A 191 -0.75 5.15 -1.20
N LYS A 192 -0.03 6.05 -1.84
CA LYS A 192 -0.13 7.49 -1.59
C LYS A 192 -1.54 7.90 -1.99
N LYS A 193 -2.34 8.36 -1.02
CA LYS A 193 -3.71 8.79 -1.28
C LYS A 193 -3.72 10.22 -1.81
N GLU A 194 -4.63 10.50 -2.75
CA GLU A 194 -4.87 11.85 -3.24
C GLU A 194 -5.31 12.76 -2.07
N TRP A 195 -4.85 14.01 -2.09
CA TRP A 195 -5.30 15.00 -1.12
C TRP A 195 -6.72 15.45 -1.45
N THR A 196 -7.61 15.43 -0.45
CA THR A 196 -8.97 15.95 -0.56
C THR A 196 -9.25 16.91 0.60
N VAL A 197 -10.33 17.70 0.50
CA VAL A 197 -10.82 18.55 1.61
C VAL A 197 -11.17 17.76 2.88
N PHE A 198 -11.35 16.45 2.77
CA PHE A 198 -11.60 15.54 3.89
C PHE A 198 -10.34 14.85 4.43
N THR A 199 -9.20 14.99 3.75
CA THR A 199 -7.93 14.40 4.17
C THR A 199 -7.40 15.14 5.41
N THR A 200 -7.30 14.43 6.54
CA THR A 200 -6.76 14.98 7.79
C THR A 200 -5.25 14.83 7.82
N LEU A 201 -4.55 15.88 8.27
CA LEU A 201 -3.12 15.75 8.55
C LEU A 201 -2.91 14.77 9.71
N PRO A 202 -1.88 13.91 9.66
CA PRO A 202 -1.53 13.06 10.78
C PRO A 202 -1.30 13.93 12.03
N LYS A 203 -1.82 13.49 13.17
CA LYS A 203 -1.57 14.18 14.44
C LYS A 203 -0.07 14.16 14.72
N SER A 204 0.51 15.36 14.84
CA SER A 204 1.88 15.60 15.28
C SER A 204 2.12 15.13 16.71
#